data_AF-A0A938LLE9-F1
#
_entry.id   AF-A0A938LLE9-F1
#
_cell.length_a   1.000
_cell.length_b   1.000
_cell.length_c   1.000
_cell.angle_alpha   90.00
_cell.angle_beta   90.00
_cell.angle_gamma   90.00
#
_symmetry.space_group_name_H-M   'P 1'
#
loop_
_entity.id
_entity.type
_entity.pdbx_description
1 polymer ?
#
loop_
_entity_poly.entity_id
_entity_poly.type
_entity_poly.pdbx_seq_one_letter_code
_entity_poly.pdbx_strand_id
1 'polypeptide(L)'
;LTTHAKVKEAYARWQQGQILFSDNRTNFSFGGITFEEYRGQATDPAGTVRKFIADDEAHFFPLGTATTFRTYFAPADFNETANTIGLPLYAKQAPRKFERGTDLHTQSNPLPICLRPEVLVKGTKA
;
A
#
# COMPACT_ATOMS: atom_id res chain seq x y z
N LEU A 1 -0.58 9.35 43.93
CA LEU A 1 -1.24 9.73 42.66
C LEU A 1 -1.66 8.50 41.83
N THR A 2 -0.78 7.52 41.60
CA THR A 2 -1.05 6.29 40.82
C THR A 2 -1.81 5.17 41.56
N THR A 3 -1.90 5.25 42.89
CA THR A 3 -2.53 4.23 43.74
C THR A 3 -3.98 4.54 44.12
N HIS A 4 -4.45 5.76 43.86
CA HIS A 4 -5.75 6.24 44.30
C HIS A 4 -6.88 5.60 43.45
N ALA A 5 -7.92 5.07 44.11
CA ALA A 5 -8.98 4.28 43.46
C ALA A 5 -9.65 5.01 42.28
N LYS A 6 -9.97 6.29 42.45
CA LYS A 6 -10.56 7.12 41.38
C LYS A 6 -9.64 7.30 40.16
N VAL A 7 -8.32 7.28 40.35
CA VAL A 7 -7.35 7.43 39.25
C VAL A 7 -7.24 6.11 38.48
N LYS A 8 -7.27 4.96 39.16
CA LYS A 8 -7.32 3.65 38.50
C LYS A 8 -8.60 3.44 37.72
N GLU A 9 -9.74 3.83 38.28
CA GLU A 9 -11.04 3.70 37.62
C GLU A 9 -11.16 4.65 36.42
N ALA A 10 -10.66 5.89 36.54
CA ALA A 10 -10.55 6.80 35.41
C ALA A 10 -9.60 6.30 34.33
N TYR A 11 -8.46 5.69 34.70
CA TYR A 11 -7.52 5.10 33.75
C TYR A 11 -8.10 3.88 33.03
N ALA A 12 -8.80 2.99 33.74
CA ALA A 12 -9.48 1.84 33.13
C ALA A 12 -10.60 2.27 32.17
N ARG A 13 -11.40 3.28 32.54
CA ARG A 13 -12.42 3.88 31.67
C ARG A 13 -11.82 4.63 30.49
N TRP A 14 -10.69 5.31 30.67
CA TRP A 14 -9.96 5.98 29.59
C TRP A 14 -9.38 4.96 28.59
N GLN A 15 -8.82 3.85 29.08
CA GLN A 15 -8.31 2.76 28.26
C GLN A 15 -9.42 2.03 27.49
N GLN A 16 -10.59 1.82 28.12
CA GLN A 16 -11.79 1.28 27.45
C GLN A 16 -12.42 2.29 26.47
N GLY A 17 -12.40 3.57 26.80
CA GLY A 17 -12.95 4.66 25.99
C GLY A 17 -12.15 4.97 24.74
N GLN A 18 -10.83 4.74 24.75
CA GLN A 18 -9.97 4.86 23.55
C GLN A 18 -10.49 4.02 22.37
N ILE A 19 -11.05 2.83 22.64
CA ILE A 19 -11.62 1.93 21.64
C ILE A 19 -13.00 2.41 21.14
N LEU A 20 -13.75 3.16 21.97
CA LEU A 20 -15.04 3.75 21.58
C LEU A 20 -14.91 5.02 20.73
N PHE A 21 -13.80 5.75 20.87
CA PHE A 21 -13.54 6.98 20.10
C PHE A 21 -12.84 6.72 18.76
N SER A 22 -12.15 5.59 18.61
CA SER A 22 -11.59 5.15 17.33
C SER A 22 -12.68 4.46 16.50
N ASP A 23 -12.90 4.91 15.26
CA ASP A 23 -13.69 4.15 14.31
C ASP A 23 -12.96 2.83 13.99
N ASN A 24 -13.28 1.78 14.76
CA ASN A 24 -12.70 0.45 14.60
C ASN A 24 -13.15 -0.24 13.31
N ARG A 25 -14.03 0.37 12.50
CA ARG A 25 -14.41 -0.18 11.19
C ARG A 25 -13.28 -0.11 10.18
N THR A 26 -12.36 0.83 10.34
CA THR A 26 -11.22 1.03 9.44
C THR A 26 -9.97 0.37 9.97
N ASN A 27 -9.64 0.53 11.26
CA ASN A 27 -8.42 0.00 11.85
C ASN A 27 -8.69 -0.62 13.23
N PHE A 28 -8.62 -1.94 13.33
CA PHE A 28 -8.70 -2.68 14.60
C PHE A 28 -7.28 -3.02 15.06
N SER A 29 -6.85 -2.56 16.23
CA SER A 29 -5.52 -2.90 16.77
C SER A 29 -5.61 -3.88 17.94
N PHE A 30 -4.81 -4.95 17.88
CA PHE A 30 -4.73 -5.97 18.93
C PHE A 30 -3.31 -6.52 19.04
N GLY A 31 -2.76 -6.56 20.26
CA GLY A 31 -1.44 -7.18 20.51
C GLY A 31 -0.27 -6.56 19.75
N GLY A 32 -0.36 -5.28 19.36
CA GLY A 32 0.65 -4.61 18.53
C GLY A 32 0.51 -4.85 17.03
N ILE A 33 -0.53 -5.56 16.59
CA ILE A 33 -0.92 -5.75 15.19
C ILE A 33 -2.11 -4.83 14.90
N THR A 34 -2.04 -4.08 13.80
CA THR A 34 -3.18 -3.32 13.28
C THR A 34 -3.77 -4.08 12.10
N PHE A 35 -5.05 -4.42 12.21
CA PHE A 35 -5.87 -5.04 11.18
C PHE A 35 -6.63 -3.95 10.44
N GLU A 36 -6.53 -3.96 9.12
CA GLU A 36 -7.20 -3.01 8.23
C GLU A 36 -8.02 -3.78 7.19
N GLU A 37 -9.26 -3.36 6.97
CA GLU A 37 -10.11 -3.97 5.93
C GLU A 37 -9.74 -3.40 4.55
N TYR A 38 -9.07 -4.22 3.74
CA TYR A 38 -8.63 -3.79 2.42
C TYR A 38 -9.70 -4.06 1.35
N ARG A 39 -10.32 -2.99 0.83
CA ARG A 39 -11.40 -3.05 -0.18
C ARG A 39 -10.96 -2.79 -1.62
N GLY A 40 -9.65 -2.75 -1.87
CA GLY A 40 -9.13 -2.47 -3.21
C GLY A 40 -9.47 -3.57 -4.20
N GLN A 41 -9.94 -3.17 -5.38
CA GLN A 41 -10.33 -4.07 -6.47
C GLN A 41 -9.85 -3.48 -7.79
N ALA A 42 -9.52 -4.33 -8.74
CA ALA A 42 -9.15 -3.93 -10.09
C ALA A 42 -9.86 -4.78 -11.13
N THR A 43 -10.15 -4.17 -12.27
CA THR A 43 -10.74 -4.84 -13.42
C THR A 43 -9.63 -5.38 -14.31
N ASP A 44 -9.63 -6.69 -14.53
CA ASP A 44 -8.76 -7.38 -15.47
C ASP A 44 -9.08 -6.95 -16.93
N PRO A 45 -8.13 -6.95 -17.89
CA PRO A 45 -8.41 -6.82 -19.32
C PRO A 45 -9.61 -7.62 -19.86
N ALA A 46 -9.97 -8.75 -19.24
CA ALA A 46 -11.15 -9.55 -19.57
C ALA A 46 -12.48 -8.98 -19.02
N GLY A 47 -12.47 -7.82 -18.37
CA GLY A 47 -13.65 -7.16 -17.78
C GLY A 47 -14.09 -7.73 -16.42
N THR A 48 -13.37 -8.70 -15.87
CA THR A 48 -13.69 -9.29 -14.56
C THR A 48 -13.10 -8.46 -13.43
N VAL A 49 -13.93 -8.08 -12.45
CA VAL A 49 -13.46 -7.38 -11.24
C VAL A 49 -12.85 -8.40 -10.28
N ARG A 50 -11.61 -8.16 -9.88
CA ARG A 50 -10.88 -8.98 -8.90
C ARG A 50 -10.50 -8.13 -7.70
N LYS A 51 -10.72 -8.64 -6.49
CA LYS A 51 -10.21 -8.04 -5.26
C LYS A 51 -8.70 -8.31 -5.16
N PHE A 52 -7.91 -7.35 -4.68
CA PHE A 52 -6.47 -7.58 -4.51
C PHE A 52 -6.16 -8.55 -3.36
N ILE A 53 -7.03 -8.60 -2.34
CA ILE A 53 -7.03 -9.62 -1.30
C ILE A 53 -8.32 -10.42 -1.47
N ALA A 54 -8.21 -11.74 -1.57
CA ALA A 54 -9.37 -12.60 -1.75
C ALA A 54 -10.21 -12.68 -0.47
N ASP A 55 -11.46 -13.13 -0.62
CA ASP A 55 -12.33 -13.36 0.53
C ASP A 55 -11.74 -14.47 1.41
N ASP A 56 -11.92 -14.33 2.73
CA ASP A 56 -11.36 -15.23 3.76
C ASP A 56 -9.80 -15.31 3.80
N GLU A 57 -9.10 -14.37 3.15
CA GLU A 57 -7.63 -14.25 3.19
C GLU A 57 -7.17 -12.98 3.92
N ALA A 58 -6.00 -13.07 4.57
CA ALA A 58 -5.32 -11.95 5.22
C ALA A 58 -3.82 -12.01 4.93
N HIS A 59 -3.18 -10.84 4.85
CA HIS A 59 -1.73 -10.71 4.69
C HIS A 59 -1.15 -9.92 5.86
N PHE A 60 -0.23 -10.53 6.58
CA PHE A 60 0.50 -9.91 7.67
C PHE A 60 1.88 -9.47 7.18
N PHE A 61 2.24 -8.22 7.46
CA PHE A 61 3.55 -7.69 7.17
C PHE A 61 3.95 -6.66 8.24
N PRO A 62 5.24 -6.54 8.56
CA PRO A 62 5.71 -5.54 9.51
C PRO A 62 5.73 -4.15 8.88
N LEU A 63 5.29 -3.15 9.65
CA LEU A 63 5.45 -1.73 9.33
C LEU A 63 6.70 -1.16 10.03
N GLY A 64 7.29 -0.10 9.46
CA GLY A 64 8.49 0.53 10.00
C GLY A 64 9.82 -0.09 9.55
N THR A 65 9.79 -1.04 8.62
CA THR A 65 11.02 -1.60 8.04
C THR A 65 11.54 -0.72 6.90
N ALA A 66 12.80 -0.31 6.96
CA ALA A 66 13.39 0.58 5.95
C ALA A 66 13.72 -0.10 4.60
N THR A 67 13.84 -1.43 4.57
CA THR A 67 14.39 -2.15 3.41
C THR A 67 13.55 -3.34 2.94
N THR A 68 12.46 -3.68 3.62
CA THR A 68 11.69 -4.89 3.30
C THR A 68 10.95 -4.79 1.98
N PHE A 69 10.28 -3.67 1.73
CA PHE A 69 9.52 -3.43 0.51
C PHE A 69 10.18 -2.28 -0.26
N ARG A 70 10.58 -2.55 -1.50
CA ARG A 70 11.19 -1.55 -2.39
C ARG A 70 10.63 -1.66 -3.79
N THR A 71 10.34 -0.51 -4.39
CA THR A 71 10.00 -0.41 -5.81
C THR A 71 11.22 0.12 -6.54
N TYR A 72 11.79 -0.70 -7.41
CA TYR A 72 12.85 -0.27 -8.32
C TYR A 72 12.23 0.19 -9.63
N PHE A 73 12.84 1.19 -10.28
CA PHE A 73 12.38 1.69 -11.57
C PHE A 73 13.47 1.47 -12.61
N ALA A 74 13.09 0.90 -13.74
CA ALA A 74 13.97 0.82 -14.90
C ALA A 74 13.83 2.09 -15.76
N PRO A 75 14.87 2.47 -16.52
CA PRO A 75 14.76 3.54 -17.49
C PRO A 75 13.68 3.26 -18.55
N ALA A 76 13.15 4.33 -19.13
CA ALA A 76 12.29 4.26 -20.30
C ALA A 76 13.06 3.81 -21.54
N ASP A 77 12.37 3.19 -22.49
CA ASP A 77 12.93 2.70 -23.75
C ASP A 77 13.08 3.79 -24.83
N PHE A 78 13.03 5.07 -24.44
CA PHE A 78 13.40 6.16 -25.34
C PHE A 78 14.92 6.20 -25.54
N ASN A 79 15.35 6.52 -26.75
CA ASN A 79 16.78 6.69 -27.07
C ASN A 79 17.52 7.67 -26.13
N GLU A 80 16.81 8.69 -25.61
CA GLU A 80 17.36 9.70 -24.70
C GLU A 80 17.51 9.19 -23.25
N THR A 81 16.70 8.20 -22.86
CA THR A 81 16.68 7.64 -21.50
C THR A 81 17.35 6.28 -21.41
N ALA A 82 17.78 5.72 -22.54
CA ALA A 82 18.59 4.51 -22.60
C ALA A 82 19.87 4.67 -21.75
N ASN A 83 20.18 3.69 -20.90
CA ASN A 83 21.32 3.69 -19.97
C ASN A 83 21.32 4.83 -18.93
N THR A 84 20.17 5.48 -18.68
CA THR A 84 20.04 6.48 -17.61
C THR A 84 19.42 5.88 -16.33
N ILE A 85 19.46 6.64 -15.23
CA ILE A 85 18.78 6.25 -14.00
C ILE A 85 17.27 6.21 -14.24
N GLY A 86 16.64 5.13 -13.78
CA GLY A 86 15.19 4.93 -13.86
C GLY A 86 14.42 5.96 -13.04
N LEU A 87 13.45 6.62 -13.69
CA LEU A 87 12.50 7.53 -13.08
C LEU A 87 11.14 6.84 -12.89
N PRO A 88 10.34 7.27 -11.89
CA PRO A 88 9.02 6.70 -11.65
C PRO A 88 8.06 6.84 -12.83
N LEU A 89 8.19 7.90 -13.63
CA LEU A 89 7.34 8.17 -14.78
C LEU A 89 8.13 8.98 -15.79
N TYR A 90 8.03 8.58 -17.05
CA TYR A 90 8.54 9.32 -18.20
C TYR A 90 7.36 9.79 -19.04
N ALA A 91 7.46 11.00 -19.57
CA ALA A 91 6.47 11.59 -20.45
C ALA A 91 7.19 12.29 -21.61
N LYS A 92 6.81 11.97 -22.84
CA LYS A 92 7.37 12.56 -24.05
C LYS A 92 6.26 13.07 -24.95
N GLN A 93 6.43 14.30 -25.42
CA GLN A 93 5.51 14.93 -26.36
C GLN A 93 6.15 14.98 -27.74
N ALA A 94 5.41 14.56 -28.77
CA ALA A 94 5.82 14.65 -30.16
C ALA A 94 4.74 15.39 -30.97
N PRO A 95 5.09 16.42 -31.76
CA PRO A 95 4.13 17.06 -32.64
C PRO A 95 3.63 16.06 -33.69
N ARG A 96 2.33 16.04 -33.92
CA ARG A 96 1.71 15.23 -34.97
C ARG A 96 2.08 15.78 -36.34
N LYS A 97 1.92 14.93 -37.37
CA LYS A 97 2.12 15.32 -38.77
C LYS A 97 1.33 16.61 -39.09
N PHE A 98 1.99 17.57 -39.73
CA PHE A 98 1.46 18.89 -40.08
C PHE A 98 1.10 19.79 -38.87
N GLU A 99 1.66 19.54 -37.69
CA GLU A 99 1.37 20.30 -36.46
C GLU A 99 -0.12 20.27 -36.04
N ARG A 100 -0.88 19.30 -36.53
CA ARG A 100 -2.31 19.12 -36.21
C ARG A 100 -2.50 18.35 -34.91
N GLY A 101 -1.79 18.77 -33.86
CA GLY A 101 -1.88 18.22 -32.51
C GLY A 101 -0.55 17.68 -31.97
N THR A 102 -0.60 17.14 -30.75
CA THR A 102 0.57 16.60 -30.03
C THR A 102 0.23 15.21 -29.52
N ASP A 103 1.11 14.25 -29.79
CA ASP A 103 1.07 12.94 -29.16
C ASP A 103 1.84 13.00 -27.85
N LEU A 104 1.23 12.48 -26.79
CA LEU A 104 1.87 12.31 -25.49
C LEU A 104 2.07 10.81 -25.26
N HIS A 105 3.32 10.40 -25.08
CA HIS A 105 3.68 9.04 -24.70
C HIS A 105 4.14 9.05 -23.25
N THR A 106 3.49 8.27 -22.40
CA THR A 106 3.90 8.06 -21.01
C THR A 106 4.32 6.63 -20.79
N GLN A 107 5.41 6.44 -20.06
CA GLN A 107 5.94 5.13 -19.74
C GLN A 107 6.41 5.08 -18.29
N SER A 108 6.17 3.95 -17.64
CA SER A 108 6.68 3.65 -16.30
C SER A 108 7.03 2.17 -16.25
N ASN A 109 8.23 1.85 -15.75
CA ASN A 109 8.73 0.49 -15.62
C ASN A 109 9.01 0.16 -14.13
N PRO A 110 7.97 0.07 -13.28
CA PRO A 110 8.12 -0.24 -11.86
C PRO A 110 8.26 -1.75 -11.62
N LEU A 111 9.17 -2.12 -10.72
CA LEU A 111 9.32 -3.47 -10.20
C LEU A 111 9.24 -3.45 -8.66
N PRO A 112 8.03 -3.64 -8.09
CA PRO A 112 7.86 -3.78 -6.65
C PRO A 112 8.40 -5.14 -6.18
N ILE A 113 9.33 -5.14 -5.23
CA ILE A 113 9.97 -6.33 -4.68
C ILE A 113 9.89 -6.33 -3.15
N CYS A 114 9.56 -7.49 -2.59
CA CYS A 114 9.79 -7.80 -1.19
C CYS A 114 11.18 -8.43 -1.03
N LEU A 115 12.12 -7.69 -0.44
CA LEU A 115 13.50 -8.14 -0.24
C LEU A 115 13.63 -9.19 0.89
N ARG A 116 12.59 -9.33 1.72
CA ARG A 116 12.52 -10.35 2.79
C ARG A 116 11.17 -11.07 2.73
N PRO A 117 10.98 -12.02 1.80
CA PRO A 117 9.68 -12.64 1.57
C PRO A 117 9.11 -13.36 2.81
N GLU A 118 9.98 -13.86 3.70
CA GLU A 118 9.59 -14.55 4.94
C GLU A 118 8.73 -13.71 5.90
N VAL A 119 8.78 -12.38 5.79
CA VAL A 119 7.99 -11.49 6.66
C VAL A 119 6.55 -11.34 6.21
N LEU A 120 6.22 -11.81 5.00
CA LEU A 120 4.87 -11.76 4.45
C LEU A 120 4.17 -13.09 4.75
N VAL A 121 3.32 -13.08 5.76
CA VAL A 121 2.60 -14.28 6.21
C VAL A 121 1.16 -14.21 5.73
N LYS A 122 0.69 -15.27 5.05
CA LYS A 122 -0.70 -15.41 4.64
C LYS A 122 -1.49 -16.08 5.76
N GLY A 123 -2.57 -15.44 6.20
CA GLY A 123 -3.62 -16.05 7.01
C GLY A 123 -4.78 -16.46 6.13
N THR A 124 -5.37 -17.62 6.41
CA THR A 124 -6.63 -18.06 5.81
C THR A 124 -7.60 -18.42 6.93
N LYS A 125 -8.88 -18.30 6.66
CA LYS A 125 -9.91 -18.83 7.56
C LYS A 125 -9.72 -20.35 7.76
N ALA A 126 -9.91 -20.79 8.99
CA ALA A 126 -9.87 -22.21 9.39
C ALA A 126 -11.12 -22.96 8.93
#